data_AF-A0A832N4H0-F1
#
_entry.id   AF-A0A832N4H0-F1
#
_cell.length_a   1.000
_cell.length_b   1.000
_cell.length_c   1.000
_cell.angle_alpha   90.00
_cell.angle_beta   90.00
_cell.angle_gamma   90.00
#
_symmetry.space_group_name_H-M   'P 1'
#
loop_
_entity.id
_entity.type
_entity.pdbx_description
1 polymer ?
#
loop_
_entity_poly.entity_id
_entity_poly.type
_entity_poly.pdbx_seq_one_letter_code
_entity_poly.pdbx_strand_id
1 'polypeptide(L)'
;MALSGGLMCAGSAGAGQTGYTETDLNSFVAAMIAVDCRVNEQNAAKVEQATGFSEDQLKAIVGHLAEKGEITFGENNDGIRLINEGCP
;
A
#
# COMPACT_ATOMS: atom_id res chain seq x y z
N MET A 1 -8.19 48.19 12.41
CA MET A 1 -8.73 47.30 13.45
C MET A 1 -9.50 46.19 12.77
N ALA A 2 -9.32 44.98 13.29
CA ALA A 2 -9.45 43.70 12.62
C ALA A 2 -10.90 43.22 12.40
N LEU A 3 -10.98 41.97 11.90
CA LEU A 3 -12.11 41.03 11.85
C LEU A 3 -12.87 41.11 10.52
N SER A 4 -12.69 40.16 9.60
CA SER A 4 -13.34 38.84 9.65
C SER A 4 -12.59 37.93 8.68
N GLY A 5 -12.20 36.71 8.99
CA GLY A 5 -13.03 35.65 9.57
C GLY A 5 -12.97 34.50 8.57
N GLY A 6 -12.29 33.43 8.95
CA GLY A 6 -11.76 32.41 8.04
C GLY A 6 -12.80 31.68 7.18
N LEU A 7 -12.43 31.47 5.92
CA LEU A 7 -12.99 30.42 5.08
C LEU A 7 -12.11 29.18 5.29
N MET A 8 -12.52 28.29 6.20
CA MET A 8 -11.89 26.97 6.31
C MET A 8 -12.28 26.16 5.07
N CYS A 9 -11.28 25.84 4.25
CA CYS A 9 -11.47 24.93 3.12
C CYS A 9 -11.92 23.57 3.61
N ALA A 10 -12.96 23.07 2.94
CA ALA A 10 -13.52 21.75 3.04
C ALA A 10 -12.48 20.64 2.80
N GLY A 11 -12.72 19.48 3.41
CA GLY A 11 -12.04 18.25 3.00
C GLY A 11 -11.84 17.24 4.11
N SER A 12 -12.89 16.78 4.78
CA SER A 12 -12.82 15.45 5.39
C SER A 12 -13.29 14.47 4.34
N ALA A 13 -12.37 14.09 3.46
CA ALA A 13 -12.52 12.92 2.61
C ALA A 13 -12.78 11.74 3.54
N GLY A 14 -14.04 11.30 3.62
CA GLY A 14 -14.39 10.03 4.21
C GLY A 14 -13.91 8.91 3.29
N ALA A 15 -12.60 8.68 3.25
CA ALA A 15 -12.03 7.44 2.75
C ALA A 15 -11.84 6.54 3.96
N GLY A 16 -12.71 5.55 4.13
CA GLY A 16 -12.54 4.65 5.26
C GLY A 16 -13.65 3.62 5.43
N GLN A 17 -13.72 2.66 4.51
CA GLN A 17 -14.08 1.27 4.85
C GLN A 17 -13.28 0.26 4.02
N THR A 18 -12.04 0.59 3.69
CA THR A 18 -11.03 -0.41 3.31
C THR A 18 -10.13 -0.58 4.52
N GLY A 19 -9.75 -1.80 4.90
CA GLY A 19 -8.94 -2.09 6.09
C GLY A 19 -7.50 -1.56 6.05
N TYR A 20 -7.25 -0.45 5.34
CA TYR A 20 -5.98 0.22 5.13
C TYR A 20 -6.20 1.69 4.72
N THR A 21 -5.20 2.52 4.92
CA THR A 21 -5.11 3.93 4.51
C THR A 21 -4.16 4.10 3.32
N GLU A 22 -4.14 5.29 2.70
CA GLU A 22 -3.16 5.62 1.66
C GLU A 22 -1.71 5.60 2.18
N THR A 23 -1.50 5.95 3.45
CA THR A 23 -0.18 5.82 4.09
C THR A 23 0.24 4.35 4.20
N ASP A 24 -0.72 3.46 4.43
CA ASP A 24 -0.44 2.02 4.48
C ASP A 24 -0.08 1.46 3.10
N LEU A 25 -0.78 1.89 2.04
CA LEU A 25 -0.41 1.55 0.65
C LEU A 25 1.02 1.97 0.34
N ASN A 26 1.38 3.22 0.65
CA ASN A 26 2.72 3.74 0.40
C ASN A 26 3.79 2.99 1.20
N SER A 27 3.48 2.62 2.45
CA SER A 27 4.39 1.84 3.31
C SER A 27 4.60 0.43 2.79
N PHE A 28 3.53 -0.23 2.30
CA PHE A 28 3.63 -1.54 1.67
C PHE A 28 4.44 -1.49 0.37
N VAL A 29 4.19 -0.51 -0.49
CA VAL A 29 4.96 -0.30 -1.73
C VAL A 29 6.44 -0.08 -1.43
N ALA A 30 6.77 0.76 -0.45
CA ALA A 30 8.15 0.98 -0.03
C ALA A 30 8.81 -0.31 0.48
N ALA A 31 8.07 -1.12 1.25
CA ALA A 31 8.56 -2.41 1.73
C ALA A 31 8.77 -3.41 0.58
N MET A 32 7.91 -3.45 -0.43
CA MET A 32 8.10 -4.25 -1.64
C MET A 32 9.37 -3.82 -2.38
N ILE A 33 9.59 -2.52 -2.59
CA ILE A 33 10.80 -1.99 -3.25
C ILE A 33 12.05 -2.41 -2.48
N ALA A 34 12.03 -2.37 -1.15
CA ALA A 34 13.15 -2.80 -0.31
C ALA A 34 13.50 -4.29 -0.43
N VAL A 35 12.59 -5.13 -0.95
CA VAL A 35 12.81 -6.56 -1.20
C VAL A 35 12.87 -6.90 -2.69
N ASP A 36 13.34 -5.96 -3.51
CA ASP A 36 13.51 -6.12 -4.97
C ASP A 36 12.16 -6.30 -5.68
N CYS A 37 11.15 -5.57 -5.21
CA CYS A 37 9.82 -5.44 -5.82
C CYS A 37 9.00 -6.72 -5.94
N ARG A 38 9.46 -7.80 -5.33
CA ARG A 38 8.84 -9.12 -5.39
C ARG A 38 8.67 -9.67 -4.00
N VAL A 39 7.46 -10.06 -3.64
CA VAL A 39 7.13 -10.69 -2.36
C VAL A 39 6.78 -12.14 -2.61
N ASN A 40 7.59 -13.06 -2.11
CA ASN A 40 7.41 -14.50 -2.16
C ASN A 40 7.59 -15.10 -0.75
N GLU A 41 7.49 -16.41 -0.61
CA GLU A 41 7.62 -17.09 0.69
C GLU A 41 8.93 -16.77 1.44
N GLN A 42 10.01 -16.45 0.73
CA GLN A 42 11.34 -16.22 1.31
C GLN A 42 11.47 -14.82 1.93
N ASN A 43 10.68 -13.84 1.46
CA ASN A 43 10.77 -12.44 1.91
C ASN A 43 9.44 -11.84 2.36
N ALA A 44 8.31 -12.57 2.30
CA ALA A 44 7.02 -12.14 2.84
C ALA A 44 7.11 -11.72 4.31
N ALA A 45 7.78 -12.54 5.15
CA ALA A 45 8.00 -12.22 6.55
C ALA A 45 8.79 -10.91 6.76
N LYS A 46 9.66 -10.52 5.82
CA LYS A 46 10.39 -9.24 5.90
C LYS A 46 9.48 -8.06 5.61
N VAL A 47 8.56 -8.20 4.66
CA VAL A 47 7.56 -7.16 4.34
C VAL A 47 6.56 -7.00 5.48
N GLU A 48 6.09 -8.11 6.06
CA GLU A 48 5.26 -8.11 7.26
C GLU A 48 5.95 -7.42 8.44
N GLN A 49 7.21 -7.76 8.72
CA GLN A 49 7.97 -7.13 9.80
C GLN A 49 8.25 -5.64 9.54
N ALA A 50 8.54 -5.26 8.30
CA ALA A 50 8.85 -3.88 7.93
C ALA A 50 7.61 -2.97 8.02
N THR A 51 6.44 -3.51 7.73
CA THR A 51 5.18 -2.75 7.74
C THR A 51 4.45 -2.83 9.08
N GLY A 52 4.60 -3.94 9.81
CA GLY A 52 3.81 -4.23 11.02
C GLY A 52 2.35 -4.54 10.72
N PHE A 53 1.99 -4.81 9.46
CA PHE A 53 0.61 -5.03 9.05
C PHE A 53 0.14 -6.45 9.39
N SER A 54 -1.14 -6.57 9.74
CA SER A 54 -1.78 -7.87 9.88
C SER A 54 -1.98 -8.52 8.51
N GLU A 55 -2.17 -9.83 8.48
CA GLU A 55 -2.50 -10.54 7.24
C GLU A 55 -3.73 -9.97 6.54
N ASP A 56 -4.77 -9.61 7.29
CA ASP A 56 -6.02 -9.07 6.72
C ASP A 56 -5.81 -7.70 6.09
N GLN A 57 -4.98 -6.86 6.72
CA GLN A 57 -4.59 -5.57 6.16
C GLN A 57 -3.75 -5.75 4.89
N LEU A 58 -2.80 -6.69 4.90
CA LEU A 58 -2.00 -7.02 3.72
C LEU A 58 -2.85 -7.56 2.58
N LYS A 59 -3.81 -8.46 2.85
CA LYS A 59 -4.76 -8.97 1.86
C LYS A 59 -5.58 -7.86 1.24
N ALA A 60 -6.07 -6.92 2.05
CA ALA A 60 -6.84 -5.77 1.57
C ALA A 60 -5.99 -4.83 0.69
N ILE A 61 -4.75 -4.54 1.10
CA ILE A 61 -3.80 -3.73 0.31
C ILE A 61 -3.46 -4.42 -1.01
N VAL A 62 -3.06 -5.69 -0.97
CA VAL A 62 -2.72 -6.49 -2.15
C VAL A 62 -3.92 -6.56 -3.11
N GLY A 63 -5.12 -6.82 -2.59
CA GLY A 63 -6.35 -6.84 -3.40
C GLY A 63 -6.57 -5.51 -4.12
N HIS A 64 -6.44 -4.40 -3.41
CA HIS A 64 -6.57 -3.07 -4.01
C HIS A 64 -5.54 -2.80 -5.11
N LEU A 65 -4.27 -3.12 -4.87
CA LEU A 65 -3.21 -2.93 -5.86
C LEU A 65 -3.44 -3.82 -7.09
N ALA A 66 -3.94 -5.04 -6.91
CA ALA A 66 -4.29 -5.93 -8.01
C ALA A 66 -5.43 -5.37 -8.86
N GLU A 67 -6.49 -4.84 -8.23
CA GLU A 67 -7.61 -4.20 -8.92
C GLU A 67 -7.17 -2.99 -9.75
N LYS A 68 -6.17 -2.25 -9.28
CA LYS A 68 -5.57 -1.13 -10.00
C LYS A 68 -4.55 -1.54 -11.07
N GLY A 69 -4.18 -2.83 -11.15
CA GLY A 69 -3.15 -3.32 -12.05
C GLY A 69 -1.72 -2.88 -11.67
N GLU A 70 -1.51 -2.51 -10.41
CA GLU A 70 -0.21 -2.06 -9.88
C GLU A 70 0.63 -3.22 -9.35
N ILE A 71 0.07 -4.43 -9.28
CA ILE A 71 0.80 -5.67 -9.01
C ILE A 71 0.39 -6.78 -9.99
N THR A 72 1.26 -7.77 -10.14
CA THR A 72 0.95 -9.05 -10.78
C THR A 72 1.25 -10.21 -9.85
N PHE A 73 0.52 -11.31 -10.04
CA PHE A 73 0.79 -12.58 -9.36
C PHE A 73 1.64 -13.44 -10.30
N GLY A 74 2.85 -13.79 -9.84
CA GLY A 74 3.74 -14.68 -10.55
C GLY A 74 3.24 -16.13 -10.54
N GLU A 75 3.60 -16.89 -11.56
CA GLU A 75 3.31 -18.31 -11.67
C GLU A 75 4.26 -19.13 -10.76
N ASN A 76 3.93 -20.40 -10.46
CA ASN A 76 4.83 -21.34 -9.77
C ASN A 76 5.41 -20.86 -8.43
N ASN A 77 4.62 -20.18 -7.60
CA ASN A 77 5.04 -19.60 -6.31
C ASN A 77 6.01 -18.43 -6.43
N ASP A 78 6.03 -17.75 -7.59
CA ASP A 78 6.81 -16.53 -7.76
C ASP A 78 6.29 -15.34 -6.95
N GLY A 79 5.14 -15.49 -6.29
CA GLY A 79 4.60 -14.52 -5.36
C GLY A 79 4.00 -13.30 -6.07
N ILE A 80 4.08 -12.13 -5.44
CA ILE A 80 3.52 -10.87 -5.94
C ILE A 80 4.65 -9.99 -6.43
N ARG A 81 4.50 -9.37 -7.60
CA ARG A 81 5.46 -8.39 -8.13
C ARG A 81 4.79 -7.04 -8.32
N LEU A 82 5.46 -5.96 -7.91
CA LEU A 82 5.00 -4.60 -8.12
C LEU A 82 5.27 -4.16 -9.57
N ILE A 83 4.26 -3.54 -10.19
CA ILE A 83 4.31 -2.92 -11.51
C ILE A 83 4.34 -1.41 -11.27
N ASN A 84 5.51 -0.89 -10.99
CA ASN A 84 5.73 0.54 -10.72
C ASN A 84 7.12 0.95 -11.24
N GLU A 85 7.33 2.23 -11.53
CA GLU A 85 8.61 2.76 -12.03
C GLU A 85 9.77 2.58 -11.05
N GLY A 86 9.49 2.36 -9.77
CA GLY A 86 10.49 1.99 -8.76
C GLY A 86 10.98 0.54 -8.85
N CYS A 87 10.44 -0.26 -9.78
CA CYS A 87 10.68 -1.69 -9.90
C CYS A 87 11.13 -2.07 -11.31
N PRO A 88 12.41 -2.48 -11.51
CA PRO A 88 12.93 -2.89 -12.81
C PRO A 88 12.34 -4.22 -13.29
#